data_AF-A0A315AVK4-F1
#
_entry.id   AF-A0A315AVK4-F1
#
_cell.length_a   1.000
_cell.length_b   1.000
_cell.length_c   1.000
_cell.angle_alpha   90.00
_cell.angle_beta   90.00
_cell.angle_gamma   90.00
#
_symmetry.space_group_name_H-M   'P 1'
#
loop_
_entity.id
_entity.type
_entity.pdbx_description
1 polymer ?
#
loop_
_entity_poly.entity_id
_entity_poly.type
_entity_poly.pdbx_seq_one_letter_code
_entity_poly.pdbx_strand_id
1 'polypeptide(L)'
;MIRAARPGAGRPSSYKPAHAVSLREYFENTVKRIDQLITADQRENLPYPTVAAWCRKEGHERRAPERWSKEPEFRAALDFAKQVQRDLNQLAVGAGLKFTLKESET
;
A
#
# COMPACT_ATOMS: atom_id res chain seq x y z
N MET A 1 30.40 -26.97 21.36
CA MET A 1 29.77 -25.65 21.13
C MET A 1 28.67 -25.81 20.09
N ILE A 2 27.41 -25.90 20.52
CA ILE A 2 26.27 -26.00 19.60
C ILE A 2 25.87 -24.57 19.23
N ARG A 3 26.13 -24.17 17.99
CA ARG A 3 25.65 -22.90 17.43
C ARG A 3 24.14 -23.00 17.24
N ALA A 4 23.39 -22.26 18.05
CA ALA A 4 21.95 -22.08 17.86
C ALA A 4 21.69 -21.45 16.48
N ALA A 5 21.03 -22.20 15.60
CA ALA A 5 20.47 -21.67 14.37
C ALA A 5 19.38 -20.65 14.75
N ARG A 6 19.59 -19.37 14.43
CA ARG A 6 18.56 -18.33 14.59
C ARG A 6 17.36 -18.71 13.72
N PRO A 7 16.14 -18.77 14.26
CA PRO A 7 14.96 -19.04 13.46
C PRO A 7 14.70 -17.83 12.55
N GLY A 8 14.71 -18.07 11.24
CA GLY A 8 14.03 -17.23 10.25
C GLY A 8 14.65 -15.87 9.96
N ALA A 9 15.89 -15.82 9.47
CA ALA A 9 16.20 -14.85 8.41
C ALA A 9 15.34 -15.23 7.20
N GLY A 10 14.09 -14.76 7.19
CA GLY A 10 13.09 -15.09 6.18
C GLY A 10 13.69 -14.93 4.80
N ARG A 11 13.53 -15.95 3.96
CA ARG A 11 13.98 -15.92 2.56
C ARG A 11 13.62 -14.56 1.95
N PRO A 12 14.53 -13.93 1.17
CA PRO A 12 14.17 -12.71 0.45
C PRO A 12 12.90 -13.01 -0.33
N SER A 13 11.85 -12.21 -0.09
CA SER A 13 10.54 -12.43 -0.70
C SER A 13 10.73 -12.37 -2.22
N SER A 14 10.75 -13.54 -2.88
CA SER A 14 10.87 -13.63 -4.32
C SER A 14 9.65 -12.98 -4.95
N TYR A 15 9.85 -12.25 -6.05
CA TYR A 15 8.72 -11.67 -6.77
C TYR A 15 7.76 -12.78 -7.22
N LYS A 16 6.46 -12.48 -7.14
CA LYS A 16 5.36 -13.29 -7.68
C LYS A 16 4.38 -12.31 -8.33
N PRO A 17 3.80 -12.64 -9.50
CA PRO A 17 2.78 -11.81 -10.14
C PRO A 17 1.60 -11.47 -9.21
N ALA A 18 1.25 -12.38 -8.30
CA ALA A 18 0.23 -12.16 -7.28
C ALA A 18 0.49 -10.92 -6.40
N HIS A 19 1.74 -10.51 -6.19
CA HIS A 19 2.05 -9.28 -5.42
C HIS A 19 1.65 -8.01 -6.17
N ALA A 20 1.78 -7.99 -7.51
CA ALA A 20 1.33 -6.86 -8.32
C ALA A 20 -0.20 -6.74 -8.31
N VAL A 21 -0.90 -7.88 -8.38
CA VAL A 21 -2.36 -7.95 -8.28
C VAL A 21 -2.84 -7.49 -6.90
N SER A 22 -2.28 -8.05 -5.82
CA SER A 22 -2.62 -7.66 -4.44
C SER A 22 -2.39 -6.17 -4.16
N LEU A 23 -1.28 -5.60 -4.65
CA LEU A 23 -1.00 -4.17 -4.52
C LEU A 23 -2.10 -3.34 -5.21
N ARG A 24 -2.45 -3.70 -6.45
CA ARG A 24 -3.49 -2.99 -7.20
C ARG A 24 -4.85 -3.09 -6.53
N GLU A 25 -5.27 -4.29 -6.14
CA GLU A 25 -6.53 -4.53 -5.43
C GLU A 25 -6.62 -3.76 -4.11
N TYR A 26 -5.52 -3.65 -3.37
CA TYR A 26 -5.47 -2.87 -2.14
C TYR A 26 -5.76 -1.39 -2.40
N PHE A 27 -5.14 -0.80 -3.43
CA PHE A 27 -5.38 0.60 -3.78
C PHE A 27 -6.81 0.81 -4.32
N GLU A 28 -7.28 -0.04 -5.23
CA GLU A 28 -8.65 0.05 -5.78
C GLU A 28 -9.73 -0.05 -4.70
N ASN A 29 -9.59 -1.00 -3.76
CA ASN A 29 -10.53 -1.15 -2.65
C ASN A 29 -10.48 0.04 -1.69
N THR A 30 -9.31 0.64 -1.49
CA THR A 30 -9.19 1.84 -0.64
C THR A 30 -9.85 3.05 -1.29
N VAL A 31 -9.67 3.25 -2.60
CA VAL A 31 -10.35 4.32 -3.36
C VAL A 31 -11.87 4.16 -3.28
N LYS A 32 -12.40 2.96 -3.55
CA LYS A 32 -13.84 2.68 -3.41
C LYS A 32 -14.37 3.04 -2.02
N ARG A 33 -13.59 2.75 -0.97
CA ARG A 33 -13.96 3.11 0.40
C ARG A 33 -13.91 4.62 0.62
N ILE A 34 -12.91 5.32 0.10
CA ILE A 34 -12.85 6.79 0.17
C ILE A 34 -14.07 7.39 -0.51
N ASP A 35 -14.43 6.94 -1.71
CA ASP A 35 -15.61 7.43 -2.45
C ASP A 35 -16.91 7.22 -1.67
N GLN A 36 -17.06 6.05 -1.03
CA GLN A 36 -18.20 5.77 -0.15
C GLN A 36 -18.25 6.73 1.05
N LEU A 37 -17.11 7.01 1.68
CA LEU A 37 -17.03 7.94 2.81
C LEU A 37 -17.34 9.38 2.37
N ILE A 38 -16.83 9.81 1.22
CA ILE A 38 -17.14 11.12 0.63
C ILE A 38 -18.64 11.22 0.31
N THR A 39 -19.25 10.17 -0.23
CA THR A 39 -20.70 10.12 -0.51
C THR A 39 -21.54 10.18 0.76
N ALA A 40 -21.02 9.69 1.88
CA ALA A 40 -21.62 9.81 3.21
C ALA A 40 -21.32 11.16 3.90
N ASP A 41 -20.82 12.16 3.14
CA ASP A 41 -20.39 13.50 3.59
C ASP A 41 -19.27 13.50 4.64
N GLN A 42 -18.52 12.41 4.77
CA GLN A 42 -17.31 12.38 5.59
C GLN A 42 -16.14 13.01 4.83
N ARG A 43 -15.61 14.11 5.39
CA ARG A 43 -14.50 14.88 4.79
C ARG A 43 -13.18 14.80 5.54
N GLU A 44 -13.20 14.26 6.75
CA GLU A 44 -12.02 14.12 7.61
C GLU A 44 -11.74 12.65 7.96
N ASN A 45 -10.50 12.37 8.37
CA ASN A 45 -10.03 11.03 8.73
C ASN A 45 -10.23 9.99 7.61
N LEU A 46 -10.12 10.42 6.35
CA LEU A 46 -10.22 9.52 5.22
C LEU A 46 -8.96 8.64 5.13
N PRO A 47 -9.10 7.34 4.83
CA PRO A 47 -7.94 6.44 4.80
C PRO A 47 -7.00 6.80 3.66
N TYR A 48 -5.70 6.98 3.94
CA TYR A 48 -4.69 7.18 2.90
C TYR A 48 -3.96 5.87 2.56
N PRO A 49 -4.11 5.31 1.33
CA PRO A 49 -3.40 4.11 0.93
C PRO A 49 -1.92 4.41 0.68
N THR A 50 -1.04 3.56 1.21
CA THR A 50 0.40 3.61 0.92
C THR A 50 0.96 2.23 0.66
N VAL A 51 2.01 2.16 -0.16
CA VAL A 51 2.75 0.91 -0.39
C VAL A 51 3.31 0.35 0.91
N ALA A 52 3.73 1.20 1.85
CA ALA A 52 4.21 0.77 3.16
C ALA A 52 3.10 0.12 4.00
N ALA A 53 1.88 0.69 4.01
CA ALA A 53 0.74 0.10 4.69
C ALA A 53 0.32 -1.23 4.05
N TRP A 54 0.36 -1.33 2.72
CA TRP A 54 0.17 -2.59 2.01
C TRP A 54 1.23 -3.63 2.40
N CYS A 55 2.52 -3.28 2.43
CA CYS A 55 3.57 -4.19 2.86
C CYS A 55 3.35 -4.70 4.29
N ARG A 56 2.96 -3.83 5.22
CA ARG A 56 2.64 -4.23 6.61
C ARG A 56 1.47 -5.22 6.63
N LYS A 57 0.42 -4.96 5.85
CA LYS A 57 -0.78 -5.82 5.75
C LYS A 57 -0.46 -7.21 5.19
N GLU A 58 0.37 -7.28 4.14
CA GLU A 58 0.73 -8.54 3.48
C GLU A 58 1.93 -9.25 4.14
N GLY A 59 2.52 -8.66 5.18
CA GLY A 59 3.71 -9.21 5.85
C GLY A 59 4.98 -9.17 4.99
N HIS A 60 5.08 -8.22 4.06
CA HIS A 60 6.23 -8.06 3.19
C HIS A 60 7.33 -7.20 3.84
N GLU A 61 8.59 -7.51 3.52
CA GLU A 61 9.73 -6.69 3.90
C GLU A 61 9.58 -5.29 3.28
N ARG A 62 9.91 -4.23 4.06
CA ARG A 62 9.83 -2.84 3.61
C ARG A 62 10.60 -2.55 2.30
N ARG A 63 11.67 -3.31 2.02
CA ARG A 63 12.49 -3.21 0.81
C ARG A 63 12.01 -4.09 -0.35
N ALA A 64 11.02 -4.95 -0.15
CA ALA A 64 10.51 -5.84 -1.19
C ALA A 64 9.95 -5.08 -2.41
N PRO A 65 9.16 -4.00 -2.26
CA PRO A 65 8.63 -3.26 -3.40
C PRO A 65 9.73 -2.64 -4.27
N GLU A 66 10.80 -2.15 -3.65
CA GLU A 66 11.95 -1.58 -4.35
C GLU A 66 12.66 -2.65 -5.19
N ARG A 67 12.85 -3.85 -4.64
CA ARG A 67 13.43 -4.99 -5.39
C ARG A 67 12.52 -5.44 -6.55
N TRP A 68 11.21 -5.51 -6.31
CA TRP A 68 10.23 -5.97 -7.30
C TRP A 68 9.93 -4.94 -8.37
N SER A 69 10.25 -3.66 -8.16
CA SER A 69 10.07 -2.59 -9.16
C SER A 69 10.82 -2.81 -10.48
N LYS A 70 11.77 -3.75 -10.51
CA LYS A 70 12.47 -4.20 -11.72
C LYS A 70 11.57 -5.01 -12.65
N GLU A 71 10.52 -5.61 -12.11
CA GLU A 71 9.57 -6.43 -12.85
C GLU A 71 8.47 -5.53 -13.45
N PRO A 72 8.15 -5.68 -14.75
CA PRO A 72 7.29 -4.75 -15.47
C PRO A 72 5.87 -4.71 -14.90
N GLU A 73 5.32 -5.86 -14.50
CA GLU A 73 3.97 -5.95 -13.92
C GLU A 73 3.89 -5.24 -12.57
N PHE A 74 4.87 -5.44 -11.69
CA PHE A 74 4.90 -4.78 -10.39
C PHE A 74 5.17 -3.29 -10.53
N ARG A 75 6.01 -2.90 -11.49
CA ARG A 75 6.24 -1.49 -11.83
C ARG A 75 4.94 -0.82 -12.27
N ALA A 76 4.16 -1.46 -13.15
CA ALA A 76 2.86 -0.94 -13.55
C ALA A 76 1.90 -0.78 -12.35
N ALA A 77 1.89 -1.73 -11.42
CA ALA A 77 1.10 -1.63 -10.18
C ALA A 77 1.60 -0.49 -9.25
N LEU A 78 2.92 -0.27 -9.16
CA LEU A 78 3.50 0.85 -8.42
C LEU A 78 3.16 2.20 -9.06
N ASP A 79 3.21 2.29 -10.39
CA ASP A 79 2.88 3.52 -11.10
C ASP A 79 1.38 3.83 -10.95
N PHE A 80 0.51 2.82 -10.97
CA PHE A 80 -0.90 2.96 -10.60
C PHE A 80 -1.07 3.47 -9.15
N ALA A 81 -0.37 2.88 -8.18
CA ALA A 81 -0.43 3.30 -6.78
C ALA A 81 -0.02 4.78 -6.60
N LYS A 82 1.04 5.21 -7.29
CA LYS A 82 1.48 6.63 -7.29
C LYS A 82 0.44 7.55 -7.92
N GLN A 83 -0.19 7.12 -9.01
CA GLN A 83 -1.25 7.89 -9.67
C GLN A 83 -2.43 8.09 -8.70
N VAL A 84 -2.90 7.02 -8.06
CA VAL A 84 -3.97 7.10 -7.05
C VAL A 84 -3.59 8.07 -5.93
N GLN A 85 -2.37 7.99 -5.39
CA GLN A 85 -1.91 8.91 -4.34
C GLN A 85 -1.91 10.37 -4.78
N ARG A 86 -1.54 10.63 -6.04
CA ARG A 86 -1.57 11.96 -6.63
C ARG A 86 -3.01 12.47 -6.77
N ASP A 87 -3.91 11.62 -7.25
CA ASP A 87 -5.33 11.97 -7.43
C ASP A 87 -6.00 12.26 -6.08
N LEU A 88 -5.71 11.45 -5.05
CA LEU A 88 -6.17 11.70 -3.69
C LEU A 88 -5.62 13.02 -3.11
N ASN A 89 -4.36 13.36 -3.37
CA ASN A 89 -3.80 14.65 -2.95
C ASN A 89 -4.47 15.83 -3.67
N GLN A 90 -4.81 15.68 -4.95
CA GLN A 90 -5.57 16.70 -5.67
C GLN A 90 -6.99 16.85 -5.13
N LEU A 91 -7.66 15.75 -4.80
CA LEU A 91 -8.96 15.76 -4.13
C LEU A 91 -8.88 16.41 -2.74
N ALA A 92 -7.82 16.14 -1.98
CA ALA A 92 -7.56 16.79 -0.69
C ALA A 92 -7.54 18.32 -0.81
N VAL A 93 -6.78 18.83 -1.78
CA VAL A 93 -6.63 20.27 -2.01
C VAL A 93 -7.91 20.88 -2.60
N GLY A 94 -8.54 20.22 -3.57
CA GLY A 94 -9.69 20.76 -4.30
C GLY A 94 -11.00 20.71 -3.52
N ALA A 95 -11.23 19.65 -2.73
CA ALA A 95 -12.46 19.43 -1.98
C ALA A 95 -12.28 19.63 -0.45
N GLY A 96 -11.10 20.05 -0.01
CA GLY A 96 -10.79 20.28 1.41
C GLY A 96 -10.79 18.99 2.24
N LEU A 97 -10.51 17.84 1.63
CA LEU A 97 -10.51 16.55 2.32
C LEU A 97 -9.25 16.36 3.14
N LYS A 98 -9.39 15.81 4.35
CA LYS A 98 -8.26 15.45 5.22
C LYS A 98 -8.07 13.95 5.24
N PHE A 99 -6.98 13.50 4.62
CA PHE A 99 -6.56 12.11 4.65
C PHE A 99 -5.66 11.85 5.86
N THR A 100 -5.91 10.75 6.55
CA THR A 100 -5.08 10.24 7.62
C THR A 100 -4.39 8.97 7.14
N LEU A 101 -3.06 8.92 7.30
CA LEU A 101 -2.34 7.67 7.23
C LEU A 101 -2.94 6.74 8.29
N LYS A 102 -3.34 5.53 7.87
CA LYS A 102 -3.67 4.46 8.81
C LYS A 102 -2.37 4.02 9.50
N GLU A 103 -1.86 4.85 10.40
CA GLU A 103 -0.81 4.49 11.33
C GLU A 103 -1.44 4.35 12.70
N SER A 104 -1.33 3.14 13.24
CA SER A 104 -1.60 2.77 14.63
C SER A 104 -3.06 2.48 14.96
N GLU A 105 -3.44 1.21 14.83
CA GLU A 105 -4.03 0.48 15.97
C GLU A 105 -3.33 -0.88 16.01
N THR A 106 -2.33 -0.94 16.91
CA THR A 106 -1.63 -2.11 17.52
C THR A 106 -1.25 -3.31 16.66
#